data_AF-Q839M1-F1
#
_entry.id   AF-Q839M1-F1
#
_cell.length_a   1.000
_cell.length_b   1.000
_cell.length_c   1.000
_cell.angle_alpha   90.00
_cell.angle_beta   90.00
_cell.angle_gamma   90.00
#
_symmetry.space_group_name_H-M   'P 1'
#
loop_
_entity.id
_entity.type
_entity.pdbx_description
1 polymer ?
#
loop_
_entity_poly.entity_id
_entity_poly.type
_entity_poly.pdbx_seq_one_letter_code
_entity_poly.pdbx_strand_id
1 'polypeptide(L)'
;MILSHFSTKVVTFFGSRFKAVRGVDLKRYRKELKLKQQELASKLGIERSLISKIESGKRVISKELEQKIINVLNLDGGHASVEAKIDFLRIRFKTLDVRTVIEKLLHMDMNWFTHESRGFYHYTETFSYSSIRIFRNPENVNMGIMLDLSGEGCRQLEEIFEEDNNRSWTEFFRSLYDDDIFGQGILVDTKITRIDIALDELIVKGQENFDLYVLKEKMEQGLVDTTFKNFDFSGGFVYENKKMVNKGLSLYFGSRQSPLYFNFYQKDYELARKESMSVEEAREKHEIKNRYEIRLSDEKAFLFVEYFLSSGESLDWLVKEIINQSLTVYDIEDDMKVYCKSWHDVVDKLEGLKLSVQGEKPSIEKTLRWLSNYLAPSLKMIKEIDNLLGTNELMERIDLAELKEKHEEIIEMVSVDAKDLLFTNRDNKSVRSYMEREFELEEMYPF
;
A
#
# COMPACT_ATOMS: atom_id res chain seq x y z
N MET A 1 36.00 20.55 32.32
CA MET A 1 35.42 20.43 33.68
C MET A 1 34.05 21.08 33.61
N ILE A 2 32.98 20.30 33.85
CA ILE A 2 31.54 20.67 33.89
C ILE A 2 30.96 21.00 32.49
N LEU A 3 30.23 20.18 31.73
CA LEU A 3 29.21 19.14 31.96
C LEU A 3 28.06 19.56 32.88
N SER A 4 26.95 20.07 32.31
CA SER A 4 25.59 19.70 32.75
C SER A 4 24.47 20.26 31.85
N HIS A 5 23.62 19.33 31.39
CA HIS A 5 22.15 19.46 31.28
C HIS A 5 21.57 20.17 30.04
N PHE A 6 21.53 19.44 28.93
CA PHE A 6 20.27 19.29 28.19
C PHE A 6 19.95 17.79 28.08
N SER A 7 18.89 17.40 28.77
CA SER A 7 18.37 16.05 28.86
C SER A 7 17.81 15.63 27.50
N THR A 8 18.54 14.77 26.81
CA THR A 8 18.02 13.98 25.69
C THR A 8 17.00 13.00 26.27
N LYS A 9 15.70 13.33 26.19
CA LYS A 9 14.65 12.32 26.28
C LYS A 9 14.69 11.51 24.99
N VAL A 10 15.54 10.49 25.00
CA VAL A 10 15.35 9.30 24.19
C VAL A 10 13.99 8.74 24.61
N VAL A 11 12.95 9.00 23.83
CA VAL A 11 11.72 8.23 23.93
C VAL A 11 12.00 6.93 23.19
N THR A 12 12.54 5.97 23.93
CA THR A 12 12.43 4.56 23.62
C THR A 12 10.95 4.22 23.51
N PHE A 13 10.41 4.17 22.29
CA PHE A 13 9.11 3.55 22.02
C PHE A 13 9.32 2.03 22.00
N PHE A 14 9.52 1.45 23.18
CA PHE A 14 9.37 0.00 23.36
C PHE A 14 7.87 -0.32 23.42
N GLY A 15 7.49 -1.34 22.65
CA GLY A 15 6.15 -1.89 22.43
C GLY A 15 5.11 -1.71 23.55
N SER A 16 4.03 -1.03 23.18
CA SER A 16 2.69 -1.39 23.62
C SER A 16 1.75 -1.22 22.43
N ARG A 17 1.56 -2.29 21.65
CA ARG A 17 0.69 -2.30 20.46
C ARG A 17 -0.82 -2.17 20.76
N PHE A 18 -1.21 -2.06 22.02
CA PHE A 18 -2.61 -1.84 22.41
C PHE A 18 -2.89 -0.36 22.72
N LYS A 19 -3.42 0.37 21.74
CA LYS A 19 -4.14 1.62 22.02
C LYS A 19 -5.40 1.29 22.82
N ALA A 20 -5.74 2.15 23.77
CA ALA A 20 -6.86 1.88 24.66
C ALA A 20 -8.17 1.75 23.87
N VAL A 21 -8.95 0.69 24.09
CA VAL A 21 -10.25 0.48 23.39
C VAL A 21 -11.18 1.64 23.73
N ARG A 22 -11.61 2.42 22.73
CA ARG A 22 -12.55 3.53 22.94
C ARG A 22 -13.98 3.06 22.71
N GLY A 23 -14.94 3.84 23.21
CA GLY A 23 -16.37 3.53 23.00
C GLY A 23 -16.79 3.46 21.54
N VAL A 24 -16.12 4.23 20.66
CA VAL A 24 -16.31 4.15 19.20
C VAL A 24 -15.81 2.82 18.63
N ASP A 25 -14.70 2.29 19.15
CA ASP A 25 -14.11 1.03 18.70
C ASP A 25 -15.00 -0.14 19.15
N LEU A 26 -15.49 -0.12 20.40
CA LEU A 26 -16.44 -1.12 20.90
C LEU A 26 -17.72 -1.17 20.05
N LYS A 27 -18.26 0.00 19.69
CA LYS A 27 -19.43 0.09 18.80
C LYS A 27 -19.16 -0.49 17.42
N ARG A 28 -17.96 -0.23 16.87
CA ARG A 28 -17.51 -0.79 15.59
C ARG A 28 -17.41 -2.31 15.68
N TYR A 29 -16.67 -2.85 16.66
CA TYR A 29 -16.50 -4.29 16.83
C TYR A 29 -17.84 -5.02 16.99
N ARG A 30 -18.75 -4.46 17.80
CA ARG A 30 -20.09 -5.03 17.96
C ARG A 30 -20.83 -5.12 16.62
N LYS A 31 -20.75 -4.08 15.80
CA LYS A 31 -21.41 -4.04 14.48
C LYS A 31 -20.77 -5.00 13.47
N GLU A 32 -19.44 -5.08 13.43
CA GLU A 32 -18.71 -6.02 12.58
C GLU A 32 -19.05 -7.48 12.92
N LEU A 33 -19.15 -7.79 14.21
CA LEU A 33 -19.59 -9.10 14.71
C LEU A 33 -21.11 -9.33 14.56
N LYS A 34 -21.86 -8.34 14.05
CA LYS A 34 -23.33 -8.38 13.84
C LYS A 34 -24.10 -8.64 15.14
N LEU A 35 -23.58 -8.16 16.27
CA LEU A 35 -24.15 -8.38 17.60
C LEU A 35 -25.09 -7.26 18.04
N LYS A 36 -26.11 -7.63 18.81
CA LYS A 36 -26.92 -6.69 19.59
C LYS A 36 -26.16 -6.26 20.85
N GLN A 37 -26.50 -5.08 21.37
CA GLN A 37 -25.91 -4.61 22.63
C GLN A 37 -26.16 -5.58 23.80
N GLN A 38 -27.30 -6.27 23.81
CA GLN A 38 -27.63 -7.24 24.84
C GLN A 38 -26.73 -8.48 24.78
N GLU A 39 -26.46 -8.99 23.57
CA GLU A 39 -25.61 -10.19 23.37
C GLU A 39 -24.18 -9.91 23.85
N LEU A 40 -23.61 -8.76 23.44
CA LEU A 40 -22.29 -8.34 23.89
C LEU A 40 -22.23 -8.12 25.41
N ALA A 41 -23.28 -7.53 25.99
CA ALA A 41 -23.35 -7.28 27.44
C ALA A 41 -23.37 -8.59 28.24
N SER A 42 -24.16 -9.58 27.80
CA SER A 42 -24.24 -10.89 28.44
C SER A 42 -22.88 -11.60 28.46
N LYS A 43 -22.15 -11.61 27.34
CA LYS A 43 -20.82 -12.25 27.25
C LYS A 43 -19.77 -11.52 28.08
N LEU A 44 -19.82 -10.19 28.09
CA LEU A 44 -18.97 -9.37 28.96
C LEU A 44 -19.42 -9.39 30.43
N GLY A 45 -20.51 -10.07 30.79
CA GLY A 45 -21.04 -10.14 32.16
C GLY A 45 -21.31 -8.75 32.76
N ILE A 46 -21.80 -7.82 31.94
CA ILE A 46 -22.14 -6.45 32.35
C ILE A 46 -23.56 -6.09 31.92
N GLU A 47 -24.09 -4.98 32.43
CA GLU A 47 -25.40 -4.49 32.01
C GLU A 47 -25.37 -3.93 30.58
N ARG A 48 -26.44 -4.19 29.81
CA ARG A 48 -26.65 -3.56 28.49
C ARG A 48 -26.68 -2.04 28.56
N SER A 49 -27.09 -1.47 29.70
CA SER A 49 -27.08 -0.03 29.97
C SER A 49 -25.65 0.54 29.88
N LEU A 50 -24.64 -0.22 30.34
CA LEU A 50 -23.23 0.16 30.32
C LEU A 50 -22.68 0.21 28.90
N ILE A 51 -22.96 -0.82 28.08
CA ILE A 51 -22.60 -0.83 26.65
C ILE A 51 -23.15 0.41 25.95
N SER A 52 -24.44 0.73 26.15
CA SER A 52 -25.04 1.90 25.50
C SER A 52 -24.40 3.22 25.92
N LYS A 53 -24.00 3.36 27.19
CA LYS A 53 -23.31 4.57 27.69
C LYS A 53 -21.89 4.67 27.13
N ILE A 54 -21.20 3.56 26.99
CA ILE A 54 -19.86 3.50 26.40
C ILE A 54 -19.92 3.87 24.90
N GLU A 55 -20.82 3.24 24.13
CA GLU A 55 -20.95 3.49 22.68
C GLU A 55 -21.41 4.91 22.32
N SER A 56 -22.02 5.63 23.27
CA SER A 56 -22.43 7.03 23.12
C SER A 56 -21.42 8.03 23.69
N GLY A 57 -20.27 7.57 24.19
CA GLY A 57 -19.23 8.43 24.78
C GLY A 57 -19.58 8.97 26.18
N LYS A 58 -20.72 8.57 26.75
CA LYS A 58 -21.17 9.01 28.09
C LYS A 58 -20.40 8.33 29.23
N ARG A 59 -19.68 7.23 28.94
CA ARG A 59 -18.83 6.54 29.92
C ARG A 59 -17.57 6.01 29.25
N VAL A 60 -16.44 6.19 29.92
CA VAL A 60 -15.14 5.65 29.50
C VAL A 60 -15.02 4.19 29.92
N ILE A 61 -14.29 3.38 29.13
CA ILE A 61 -14.00 1.98 29.42
C ILE A 61 -12.95 1.91 30.54
N SER A 62 -13.19 1.12 31.59
CA SER A 62 -12.18 0.85 32.61
C SER A 62 -11.16 -0.15 32.10
N LYS A 63 -9.92 -0.13 32.63
CA LYS A 63 -8.86 -1.08 32.25
C LYS A 63 -9.30 -2.55 32.38
N GLU A 64 -10.05 -2.87 33.43
CA GLU A 64 -10.59 -4.23 33.65
C GLU A 64 -11.59 -4.63 32.57
N LEU A 65 -12.50 -3.73 32.20
CA LEU A 65 -13.48 -4.00 31.16
C LEU A 65 -12.82 -4.07 29.78
N GLU A 66 -11.83 -3.23 29.54
CA GLU A 66 -11.00 -3.27 28.34
C GLU A 66 -10.32 -4.62 28.16
N GLN A 67 -9.62 -5.13 29.18
CA GLN A 67 -9.01 -6.45 29.10
C GLN A 67 -10.05 -7.55 28.86
N LYS A 68 -11.23 -7.41 29.48
CA LYS A 68 -12.34 -8.34 29.25
C LYS A 68 -12.84 -8.29 27.80
N ILE A 69 -12.96 -7.10 27.22
CA ILE A 69 -13.32 -6.92 25.80
C ILE A 69 -12.27 -7.55 24.89
N ILE A 70 -10.99 -7.29 25.17
CA ILE A 70 -9.88 -7.84 24.38
C ILE A 70 -9.92 -9.37 24.37
N ASN A 71 -10.03 -9.98 25.55
CA ASN A 71 -10.06 -11.43 25.70
C ASN A 71 -11.31 -12.06 25.09
N VAL A 72 -12.49 -11.49 25.34
CA VAL A 72 -13.78 -12.07 24.89
C VAL A 72 -13.96 -11.96 23.37
N LEU A 73 -13.37 -10.94 22.75
CA LEU A 73 -13.51 -10.72 21.31
C LEU A 73 -12.29 -11.18 20.51
N ASN A 74 -11.27 -11.78 21.14
CA ASN A 74 -10.00 -12.17 20.49
C ASN A 74 -9.34 -10.98 19.75
N LEU A 75 -9.19 -9.86 20.46
CA LEU A 75 -8.52 -8.67 19.93
C LEU A 75 -7.03 -8.62 20.30
N ASP A 76 -6.53 -9.60 21.05
CA ASP A 76 -5.15 -9.64 21.54
C ASP A 76 -4.11 -10.10 20.51
N GLY A 77 -4.47 -10.16 19.22
CA GLY A 77 -3.67 -10.79 18.15
C GLY A 77 -2.36 -10.11 17.76
N GLY A 78 -1.90 -10.37 16.54
CA GLY A 78 -0.59 -9.93 16.05
C GLY A 78 0.60 -10.66 16.68
N HIS A 79 0.39 -11.89 17.16
CA HIS A 79 1.41 -12.71 17.78
C HIS A 79 2.33 -13.44 16.78
N ALA A 80 1.86 -13.67 15.55
CA ALA A 80 2.66 -14.35 14.54
C ALA A 80 3.82 -13.46 14.07
N SER A 81 4.98 -14.08 13.87
CA SER A 81 6.12 -13.42 13.25
C SER A 81 5.88 -13.33 11.74
N VAL A 82 5.77 -12.10 11.22
CA VAL A 82 5.51 -11.86 9.80
C VAL A 82 6.42 -10.77 9.26
N GLU A 83 6.85 -10.93 8.02
CA GLU A 83 7.73 -9.99 7.32
C GLU A 83 7.11 -9.56 5.99
N ALA A 84 7.04 -8.24 5.76
CA ALA A 84 6.49 -7.69 4.53
C ALA A 84 7.59 -7.28 3.55
N LYS A 85 7.39 -7.57 2.27
CA LYS A 85 8.31 -7.18 1.20
C LYS A 85 7.61 -6.93 -0.12
N ILE A 86 8.23 -6.12 -0.96
CA ILE A 86 7.76 -5.89 -2.33
C ILE A 86 8.12 -7.12 -3.18
N ASP A 87 7.09 -7.79 -3.71
CA ASP A 87 7.20 -9.06 -4.46
C ASP A 87 6.85 -8.88 -5.94
N PHE A 88 6.42 -7.70 -6.34
CA PHE A 88 6.31 -7.27 -7.74
C PHE A 88 6.22 -5.75 -7.82
N LEU A 89 6.85 -5.14 -8.83
CA LEU A 89 6.69 -3.71 -9.09
C LEU A 89 6.68 -3.45 -10.60
N ARG A 90 5.72 -2.65 -11.05
CA ARG A 90 5.65 -2.19 -12.44
C ARG A 90 5.42 -0.70 -12.52
N ILE A 91 6.33 -0.02 -13.18
CA ILE A 91 6.29 1.43 -13.38
C ILE A 91 6.38 1.72 -14.87
N ARG A 92 5.50 2.59 -15.35
CA ARG A 92 5.56 3.14 -16.71
C ARG A 92 6.11 4.56 -16.64
N PHE A 93 7.07 4.86 -17.50
CA PHE A 93 7.62 6.19 -17.72
C PHE A 93 7.29 6.62 -19.15
N LYS A 94 6.65 7.77 -19.34
CA LYS A 94 6.32 8.29 -20.68
C LYS A 94 7.54 8.96 -21.34
N THR A 95 8.60 8.17 -21.53
CA THR A 95 9.87 8.54 -22.17
C THR A 95 10.43 7.32 -22.92
N LEU A 96 11.37 7.55 -23.85
CA LEU A 96 12.12 6.50 -24.55
C LEU A 96 13.59 6.39 -24.07
N ASP A 97 13.97 7.20 -23.09
CA ASP A 97 15.31 7.23 -22.50
C ASP A 97 15.51 6.11 -21.46
N VAL A 98 15.82 4.92 -21.96
CA VAL A 98 16.11 3.73 -21.15
C VAL A 98 17.36 3.93 -20.31
N ARG A 99 18.35 4.64 -20.86
CA ARG A 99 19.64 4.84 -20.18
C ARG A 99 19.44 5.61 -18.88
N THR A 100 18.68 6.70 -18.91
CA THR A 100 18.41 7.47 -17.68
C THR A 100 17.67 6.64 -16.63
N VAL A 101 16.71 5.81 -17.03
CA VAL A 101 16.02 4.90 -16.08
C VAL A 101 17.03 3.94 -15.44
N ILE A 102 17.92 3.32 -16.22
CA ILE A 102 18.89 2.37 -15.68
C ILE A 102 19.97 3.05 -14.84
N GLU A 103 20.63 4.07 -15.39
CA GLU A 103 21.81 4.68 -14.77
C GLU A 103 21.45 5.63 -13.64
N LYS A 104 20.38 6.44 -13.77
CA LYS A 104 20.05 7.47 -12.78
C LYS A 104 18.92 7.09 -11.83
N LEU A 105 17.97 6.25 -12.24
CA LEU A 105 16.89 5.83 -11.33
C LEU A 105 17.26 4.53 -10.61
N LEU A 106 17.70 3.50 -11.34
CA LEU A 106 18.08 2.21 -10.76
C LEU A 106 19.51 2.19 -10.20
N HIS A 107 20.35 3.18 -10.55
CA HIS A 107 21.77 3.24 -10.19
C HIS A 107 22.57 2.01 -10.66
N MET A 108 22.24 1.51 -11.86
CA MET A 108 22.90 0.35 -12.47
C MET A 108 23.66 0.76 -13.73
N ASP A 109 24.69 0.00 -14.11
CA ASP A 109 25.39 0.22 -15.37
C ASP A 109 24.58 -0.35 -16.55
N MET A 110 24.29 0.49 -17.55
CA MET A 110 23.63 0.09 -18.80
C MET A 110 24.33 -1.10 -19.48
N ASN A 111 25.64 -1.22 -19.35
CA ASN A 111 26.43 -2.30 -19.96
C ASN A 111 26.15 -3.68 -19.34
N TRP A 112 25.52 -3.74 -18.17
CA TRP A 112 25.07 -5.01 -17.57
C TRP A 112 23.82 -5.57 -18.25
N PHE A 113 23.06 -4.74 -18.96
CA PHE A 113 21.79 -5.13 -19.56
C PHE A 113 21.99 -5.73 -20.96
N THR A 114 21.34 -6.86 -21.21
CA THR A 114 21.17 -7.40 -22.56
C THR A 114 20.03 -6.67 -23.26
N HIS A 115 20.15 -6.46 -24.57
CA HIS A 115 19.10 -5.86 -25.40
C HIS A 115 18.62 -6.85 -26.45
N GLU A 116 17.30 -7.05 -26.50
CA GLU A 116 16.62 -7.93 -27.45
C GLU A 116 15.52 -7.19 -28.21
N SER A 117 15.45 -7.37 -29.53
CA SER A 117 14.37 -6.87 -30.39
C SER A 117 13.10 -7.76 -30.30
N ARG A 118 12.72 -8.09 -29.07
CA ARG A 118 11.51 -8.81 -28.72
C ARG A 118 10.97 -8.21 -27.42
N GLY A 119 9.65 -8.04 -27.32
CA GLY A 119 9.01 -7.55 -26.10
C GLY A 119 7.70 -8.26 -25.77
N PHE A 120 7.07 -7.76 -24.70
CA PHE A 120 5.78 -8.21 -24.18
C PHE A 120 4.83 -7.02 -24.07
N TYR A 121 3.53 -7.25 -23.85
CA TYR A 121 2.55 -6.18 -23.61
C TYR A 121 2.51 -5.07 -24.70
N HIS A 122 2.71 -5.46 -25.96
CA HIS A 122 2.84 -4.57 -27.13
C HIS A 122 4.10 -3.68 -27.16
N TYR A 123 5.06 -3.93 -26.27
CA TYR A 123 6.42 -3.42 -26.40
C TYR A 123 7.21 -4.31 -27.37
N THR A 124 8.16 -3.73 -28.09
CA THR A 124 8.90 -4.39 -29.17
C THR A 124 10.35 -4.68 -28.81
N GLU A 125 10.87 -4.05 -27.76
CA GLU A 125 12.23 -4.23 -27.26
C GLU A 125 12.23 -4.56 -25.77
N THR A 126 13.21 -5.35 -25.34
CA THR A 126 13.47 -5.68 -23.93
C THR A 126 14.93 -5.40 -23.60
N PHE A 127 15.15 -4.70 -22.50
CA PHE A 127 16.43 -4.60 -21.83
C PHE A 127 16.33 -5.41 -20.54
N SER A 128 17.26 -6.33 -20.30
CA SER A 128 17.20 -7.16 -19.10
C SER A 128 18.55 -7.37 -18.44
N TYR A 129 18.54 -7.30 -17.11
CA TYR A 129 19.58 -7.83 -16.25
C TYR A 129 18.93 -8.88 -15.36
N SER A 130 19.15 -10.15 -15.67
CA SER A 130 18.50 -11.28 -14.98
C SER A 130 16.97 -11.11 -14.87
N SER A 131 16.43 -10.81 -13.69
CA SER A 131 15.00 -10.65 -13.43
C SER A 131 14.52 -9.18 -13.41
N ILE A 132 15.42 -8.21 -13.58
CA ILE A 132 15.09 -6.80 -13.81
C ILE A 132 14.87 -6.60 -15.31
N ARG A 133 13.65 -6.19 -15.70
CA ARG A 133 13.28 -6.02 -17.12
C ARG A 133 12.75 -4.63 -17.39
N ILE A 134 13.16 -4.07 -18.52
CA ILE A 134 12.70 -2.80 -19.03
C ILE A 134 12.22 -3.01 -20.47
N PHE A 135 10.94 -2.72 -20.71
CA PHE A 135 10.34 -2.83 -22.03
C PHE A 135 10.24 -1.46 -22.69
N ARG A 136 10.54 -1.37 -23.99
CA ARG A 136 10.40 -0.15 -24.79
C ARG A 136 9.65 -0.43 -26.09
N ASN A 137 8.83 0.53 -26.51
CA ASN A 137 8.30 0.59 -27.87
C ASN A 137 8.74 1.92 -28.52
N PRO A 138 9.78 1.92 -29.37
CA PRO A 138 10.26 3.14 -30.01
C PRO A 138 9.25 3.74 -31.00
N GLU A 139 8.30 2.94 -31.50
CA GLU A 139 7.27 3.40 -32.44
C GLU A 139 6.05 4.02 -31.72
N ASN A 140 5.96 3.88 -30.39
CA ASN A 140 4.84 4.39 -29.60
C ASN A 140 5.31 5.10 -28.32
N VAL A 141 5.67 6.37 -28.47
CA VAL A 141 6.11 7.25 -27.36
C VAL A 141 5.07 7.34 -26.23
N ASN A 142 3.78 7.18 -26.52
CA ASN A 142 2.73 7.24 -25.50
C ASN A 142 2.75 6.03 -24.55
N MET A 143 3.24 4.88 -25.01
CA MET A 143 3.53 3.74 -24.14
C MET A 143 4.78 4.00 -23.30
N GLY A 144 5.79 4.62 -23.92
CA GLY A 144 7.05 4.97 -23.27
C GLY A 144 7.87 3.73 -22.92
N ILE A 145 8.36 3.69 -21.69
CA ILE A 145 9.13 2.59 -21.12
C ILE A 145 8.37 1.98 -19.94
N MET A 146 8.46 0.67 -19.78
CA MET A 146 7.94 -0.03 -18.61
C MET A 146 9.06 -0.76 -17.88
N LEU A 147 9.32 -0.39 -16.63
CA LEU A 147 10.07 -1.20 -15.69
C LEU A 147 9.14 -2.30 -15.13
N ASP A 148 9.57 -3.55 -15.20
CA ASP A 148 8.86 -4.72 -14.70
C ASP A 148 9.82 -5.54 -13.82
N LEU A 149 9.56 -5.51 -12.52
CA LEU A 149 10.31 -6.24 -11.49
C LEU A 149 9.44 -7.38 -10.99
N SER A 150 9.87 -8.62 -11.25
CA SER A 150 9.34 -9.80 -10.55
C SER A 150 9.78 -9.79 -9.08
N GLY A 151 9.31 -10.74 -8.26
CA GLY A 151 9.79 -10.85 -6.88
C GLY A 151 11.30 -11.05 -6.79
N GLU A 152 11.88 -11.81 -7.72
CA GLU A 152 13.32 -11.96 -7.86
C GLU A 152 14.01 -10.68 -8.35
N GLY A 153 13.39 -9.96 -9.30
CA GLY A 153 13.89 -8.65 -9.74
C GLY A 153 13.86 -7.60 -8.62
N CYS A 154 12.89 -7.67 -7.71
CA CYS A 154 12.85 -6.83 -6.52
C CYS A 154 13.99 -7.17 -5.56
N ARG A 155 14.30 -8.45 -5.32
CA ARG A 155 15.46 -8.86 -4.50
C ARG A 155 16.79 -8.42 -5.12
N GLN A 156 16.94 -8.58 -6.44
CA GLN A 156 18.14 -8.11 -7.15
C GLN A 156 18.32 -6.60 -7.05
N LEU A 157 17.23 -5.83 -7.14
CA LEU A 157 17.33 -4.38 -6.98
C LEU A 157 17.66 -3.98 -5.54
N GLU A 158 17.20 -4.73 -4.53
CA GLU A 158 17.63 -4.51 -3.14
C GLU A 158 19.12 -4.80 -2.94
N GLU A 159 19.68 -5.80 -3.59
CA GLU A 159 21.14 -6.04 -3.57
C GLU A 159 21.90 -4.81 -4.12
N ILE A 160 21.40 -4.17 -5.19
CA ILE A 160 21.95 -2.91 -5.71
C ILE A 160 21.80 -1.79 -4.67
N PHE A 161 20.67 -1.72 -3.97
CA PHE A 161 20.47 -0.71 -2.93
C PHE A 161 21.46 -0.82 -1.77
N GLU A 162 21.81 -2.04 -1.36
CA GLU A 162 22.83 -2.28 -0.32
C GLU A 162 24.18 -1.70 -0.73
N GLU A 163 24.58 -1.87 -2.00
CA GLU A 163 25.81 -1.29 -2.55
C GLU A 163 25.73 0.23 -2.73
N ASP A 164 24.52 0.75 -2.96
CA ASP A 164 24.21 2.18 -3.13
C ASP A 164 23.92 2.87 -1.80
N ASN A 165 24.90 2.86 -0.89
CA ASN A 165 24.82 3.47 0.44
C ASN A 165 23.61 2.99 1.30
N ASN A 166 23.18 1.74 1.13
CA ASN A 166 21.98 1.18 1.77
C ASN A 166 20.71 1.96 1.45
N ARG A 167 20.50 2.28 0.17
CA ARG A 167 19.25 2.88 -0.32
C ARG A 167 18.05 2.01 0.09
N SER A 168 16.91 2.63 0.27
CA SER A 168 15.66 1.97 0.65
C SER A 168 14.63 2.06 -0.46
N TRP A 169 13.61 1.19 -0.41
CA TRP A 169 12.43 1.33 -1.27
C TRP A 169 11.77 2.71 -1.11
N THR A 170 11.79 3.29 0.08
CA THR A 170 11.27 4.63 0.33
C THR A 170 12.05 5.68 -0.47
N GLU A 171 13.38 5.63 -0.46
CA GLU A 171 14.22 6.53 -1.25
C GLU A 171 14.09 6.27 -2.75
N PHE A 172 13.96 5.01 -3.17
CA PHE A 172 13.62 4.66 -4.54
C PHE A 172 12.29 5.29 -4.98
N PHE A 173 11.22 5.12 -4.21
CA PHE A 173 9.94 5.72 -4.54
C PHE A 173 9.98 7.25 -4.50
N ARG A 174 10.69 7.86 -3.54
CA ARG A 174 10.91 9.33 -3.52
C ARG A 174 11.61 9.82 -4.77
N SER A 175 12.61 9.07 -5.26
CA SER A 175 13.33 9.47 -6.46
C SER A 175 12.46 9.51 -7.72
N LEU A 176 11.32 8.77 -7.77
CA LEU A 176 10.35 8.93 -8.86
C LEU A 176 9.74 10.35 -8.94
N TYR A 177 9.93 11.17 -7.90
CA TYR A 177 9.43 12.54 -7.81
C TYR A 177 10.51 13.61 -8.01
N ASP A 178 11.77 13.23 -8.20
CA ASP A 178 12.86 14.18 -8.40
C ASP A 178 12.76 14.83 -9.78
N ASP A 179 12.66 16.17 -9.81
CA ASP A 179 12.34 16.95 -11.01
C ASP A 179 13.50 17.07 -12.02
N ASP A 180 14.67 16.49 -11.71
CA ASP A 180 15.90 16.64 -12.49
C ASP A 180 16.51 15.32 -12.99
N ILE A 181 15.91 14.16 -12.69
CA ILE A 181 16.39 12.85 -13.18
C ILE A 181 16.56 12.87 -14.71
N PHE A 182 15.51 13.32 -15.41
CA PHE A 182 15.51 13.41 -16.88
C PHE A 182 16.06 14.74 -17.42
N GLY A 183 16.57 15.62 -16.55
CA GLY A 183 17.08 16.95 -16.88
C GLY A 183 16.18 18.08 -16.37
N GLN A 184 16.76 19.26 -16.18
CA GLN A 184 16.05 20.42 -15.64
C GLN A 184 14.84 20.80 -16.50
N GLY A 185 13.65 20.82 -15.89
CA GLY A 185 12.39 21.20 -16.52
C GLY A 185 11.76 20.11 -17.40
N ILE A 186 12.28 18.87 -17.37
CA ILE A 186 11.70 17.74 -18.11
C ILE A 186 10.82 16.93 -17.17
N LEU A 187 9.50 17.12 -17.29
CA LEU A 187 8.51 16.33 -16.59
C LEU A 187 8.18 15.06 -17.36
N VAL A 188 8.48 13.89 -16.77
CA VAL A 188 8.10 12.58 -17.31
C VAL A 188 6.88 12.08 -16.55
N ASP A 189 5.79 11.79 -17.28
CA ASP A 189 4.61 11.11 -16.74
C ASP A 189 5.01 9.69 -16.28
N THR A 190 5.13 9.56 -14.97
CA THR A 190 5.48 8.32 -14.27
C THR A 190 4.26 7.76 -13.58
N LYS A 191 3.94 6.50 -13.89
CA LYS A 191 2.77 5.79 -13.35
C LYS A 191 3.18 4.46 -12.74
N ILE A 192 2.95 4.30 -11.45
CA ILE A 192 3.02 3.00 -10.79
C ILE A 192 1.74 2.25 -11.18
N THR A 193 1.91 1.23 -12.02
CA THR A 193 0.78 0.50 -12.63
C THR A 193 0.48 -0.80 -11.89
N ARG A 194 1.44 -1.33 -11.14
CA ARG A 194 1.23 -2.49 -10.27
C ARG A 194 2.27 -2.56 -9.17
N ILE A 195 1.84 -2.96 -7.99
CA ILE A 195 2.70 -3.35 -6.89
C ILE A 195 2.08 -4.56 -6.20
N ASP A 196 2.86 -5.63 -6.02
CA ASP A 196 2.47 -6.77 -5.19
C ASP A 196 3.30 -6.73 -3.92
N ILE A 197 2.65 -6.77 -2.76
CA ILE A 197 3.32 -6.87 -1.47
C ILE A 197 3.06 -8.26 -0.90
N ALA A 198 4.13 -8.97 -0.53
CA ALA A 198 4.06 -10.26 0.15
C ALA A 198 4.26 -10.08 1.64
N LEU A 199 3.38 -10.68 2.45
CA LEU A 199 3.58 -10.87 3.88
C LEU A 199 3.93 -12.36 4.11
N ASP A 200 5.18 -12.65 4.47
CA ASP A 200 5.63 -14.00 4.80
C ASP A 200 5.40 -14.29 6.27
N GLU A 201 4.79 -15.43 6.56
CA GLU A 201 4.61 -15.94 7.92
C GLU A 201 5.78 -16.85 8.29
N LEU A 202 6.57 -16.43 9.28
CA LEU A 202 7.79 -17.11 9.65
C LEU A 202 7.50 -18.27 10.61
N ILE A 203 8.27 -19.34 10.47
CA ILE A 203 8.25 -20.50 11.36
C ILE A 203 9.14 -20.17 12.55
N VAL A 204 8.53 -19.86 13.69
CA VAL A 204 9.25 -19.55 14.93
C VAL A 204 9.04 -20.69 15.92
N LYS A 205 10.13 -21.21 16.50
CA LYS A 205 10.08 -22.30 17.46
C LYS A 205 9.17 -21.95 18.65
N GLY A 206 8.14 -22.76 18.88
CA GLY A 206 7.19 -22.57 19.96
C GLY A 206 5.99 -21.67 19.61
N GLN A 207 5.90 -21.21 18.36
CA GLN A 207 4.71 -20.55 17.82
C GLN A 207 4.07 -21.44 16.76
N GLU A 208 2.75 -21.58 16.81
CA GLU A 208 2.00 -22.25 15.76
C GLU A 208 1.73 -21.27 14.62
N ASN A 209 1.96 -21.72 13.39
CA ASN A 209 1.58 -20.96 12.22
C ASN A 209 0.12 -21.20 11.84
N PHE A 210 -0.48 -20.23 11.17
CA PHE A 210 -1.85 -20.31 10.70
C PHE A 210 -2.04 -21.43 9.67
N ASP A 211 -3.13 -22.18 9.81
CA ASP A 211 -3.51 -23.18 8.82
C ASP A 211 -4.46 -22.57 7.78
N LEU A 212 -3.98 -22.42 6.54
CA LEU A 212 -4.79 -21.88 5.44
C LEU A 212 -6.07 -22.69 5.15
N TYR A 213 -6.13 -23.98 5.51
CA TYR A 213 -7.37 -24.76 5.40
C TYR A 213 -8.46 -24.21 6.31
N VAL A 214 -8.11 -23.67 7.48
CA VAL A 214 -9.07 -23.01 8.39
C VAL A 214 -9.72 -21.81 7.71
N LEU A 215 -8.95 -20.99 6.99
CA LEU A 215 -9.52 -19.85 6.25
C LEU A 215 -10.45 -20.31 5.12
N LYS A 216 -10.06 -21.38 4.39
CA LYS A 216 -10.89 -21.97 3.35
C LYS A 216 -12.23 -22.46 3.92
N GLU A 217 -12.18 -23.26 4.98
CA GLU A 217 -13.38 -23.82 5.63
C GLU A 217 -14.30 -22.71 6.15
N LYS A 218 -13.74 -21.66 6.76
CA LYS A 218 -14.52 -20.51 7.22
C LYS A 218 -15.19 -19.75 6.08
N MET A 219 -14.53 -19.63 4.94
CA MET A 219 -15.13 -19.03 3.75
C MET A 219 -16.34 -19.86 3.27
N GLU A 220 -16.21 -21.19 3.23
CA GLU A 220 -17.29 -22.11 2.85
C GLU A 220 -18.46 -22.12 3.85
N GLN A 221 -18.18 -21.88 5.13
CA GLN A 221 -19.18 -21.77 6.20
C GLN A 221 -19.86 -20.39 6.27
N GLY A 222 -19.43 -19.40 5.48
CA GLY A 222 -19.92 -18.02 5.56
C GLY A 222 -19.44 -17.26 6.81
N LEU A 223 -18.34 -17.70 7.42
CA LEU A 223 -17.68 -17.07 8.57
C LEU A 223 -16.59 -16.07 8.17
N VAL A 224 -16.68 -15.55 6.94
CA VAL A 224 -15.77 -14.55 6.40
C VAL A 224 -16.61 -13.43 5.81
N ASP A 225 -16.49 -12.21 6.35
CA ASP A 225 -17.02 -11.01 5.69
C ASP A 225 -15.91 -10.44 4.81
N THR A 226 -16.18 -10.29 3.51
CA THR A 226 -15.19 -9.85 2.53
C THR A 226 -15.76 -8.85 1.51
N THR A 227 -14.89 -7.99 0.99
CA THR A 227 -15.22 -7.06 -0.12
C THR A 227 -15.11 -7.72 -1.49
N PHE A 228 -14.49 -8.90 -1.59
CA PHE A 228 -14.30 -9.60 -2.84
C PHE A 228 -15.56 -10.33 -3.28
N LYS A 229 -15.87 -10.24 -4.59
CA LYS A 229 -17.03 -10.92 -5.18
C LYS A 229 -16.77 -12.40 -5.48
N ASN A 230 -15.50 -12.74 -5.73
CA ASN A 230 -15.08 -14.07 -6.14
C ASN A 230 -14.02 -14.60 -5.16
N PHE A 231 -14.14 -15.87 -4.84
CA PHE A 231 -13.16 -16.66 -4.10
C PHE A 231 -12.94 -17.95 -4.87
N ASP A 232 -11.67 -18.32 -5.05
CA ASP A 232 -11.26 -19.55 -5.70
C ASP A 232 -10.10 -20.16 -4.91
N PHE A 233 -9.83 -21.45 -5.10
CA PHE A 233 -8.71 -22.12 -4.46
C PHE A 233 -8.11 -23.17 -5.37
N SER A 234 -6.80 -23.39 -5.25
CA SER A 234 -6.12 -24.50 -5.89
C SER A 234 -5.30 -25.31 -4.90
N GLY A 235 -5.16 -26.60 -5.18
CA GLY A 235 -4.39 -27.54 -4.37
C GLY A 235 -4.26 -28.89 -5.05
N GLY A 236 -3.83 -29.91 -4.31
CA GLY A 236 -3.72 -31.29 -4.78
C GLY A 236 -2.27 -31.73 -4.98
N PHE A 237 -2.03 -32.64 -5.92
CA PHE A 237 -0.72 -33.26 -6.14
C PHE A 237 -0.27 -33.24 -7.60
N VAL A 238 1.03 -33.44 -7.81
CA VAL A 238 1.66 -33.69 -9.11
C VAL A 238 2.54 -34.94 -9.02
N TYR A 239 2.71 -35.67 -10.12
CA TYR A 239 3.65 -36.78 -10.19
C TYR A 239 4.98 -36.29 -10.77
N GLU A 240 6.00 -36.21 -9.93
CA GLU A 240 7.37 -35.86 -10.31
C GLU A 240 8.27 -37.07 -10.04
N ASN A 241 9.02 -37.52 -11.06
CA ASN A 241 9.87 -38.72 -10.95
C ASN A 241 9.15 -39.96 -10.37
N LYS A 242 7.88 -40.17 -10.77
CA LYS A 242 6.98 -41.23 -10.28
C LYS A 242 6.63 -41.14 -8.77
N LYS A 243 6.97 -40.04 -8.10
CA LYS A 243 6.54 -39.75 -6.72
C LYS A 243 5.41 -38.72 -6.75
N MET A 244 4.43 -38.91 -5.88
CA MET A 244 3.35 -37.96 -5.68
C MET A 244 3.83 -36.82 -4.77
N VAL A 245 3.78 -35.59 -5.25
CA VAL A 245 4.23 -34.38 -4.55
C VAL A 245 3.03 -33.47 -4.33
N ASN A 246 2.79 -33.05 -3.09
CA ASN A 246 1.71 -32.13 -2.74
C ASN A 246 2.06 -30.71 -3.22
N LYS A 247 1.12 -30.02 -3.87
CA LYS A 247 1.29 -28.66 -4.40
C LYS A 247 1.14 -27.56 -3.35
N GLY A 248 0.65 -27.89 -2.17
CA GLY A 248 0.17 -26.92 -1.18
C GLY A 248 -1.18 -26.32 -1.57
N LEU A 249 -1.83 -25.67 -0.61
CA LEU A 249 -3.06 -24.90 -0.81
C LEU A 249 -2.72 -23.47 -1.26
N SER A 250 -3.51 -22.94 -2.20
CA SER A 250 -3.53 -21.53 -2.57
C SER A 250 -4.98 -21.04 -2.61
N LEU A 251 -5.23 -19.88 -2.02
CA LEU A 251 -6.52 -19.21 -1.93
C LEU A 251 -6.45 -17.89 -2.68
N TYR A 252 -7.42 -17.64 -3.55
CA TYR A 252 -7.48 -16.48 -4.43
C TYR A 252 -8.72 -15.66 -4.12
N PHE A 253 -8.54 -14.37 -3.86
CA PHE A 253 -9.66 -13.44 -3.62
C PHE A 253 -9.67 -12.36 -4.70
N GLY A 254 -10.80 -12.25 -5.40
CA GLY A 254 -10.98 -11.33 -6.52
C GLY A 254 -10.45 -11.84 -7.86
N SER A 255 -10.51 -10.98 -8.87
CA SER A 255 -9.98 -11.26 -10.22
C SER A 255 -8.58 -10.65 -10.37
N ARG A 256 -7.70 -11.32 -11.13
CA ARG A 256 -6.37 -10.78 -11.47
C ARG A 256 -6.41 -9.48 -12.29
N GLN A 257 -7.57 -9.18 -12.89
CA GLN A 257 -7.81 -7.94 -13.63
C GLN A 257 -8.34 -6.80 -12.74
N SER A 258 -8.70 -7.09 -11.49
CA SER A 258 -9.20 -6.08 -10.56
C SER A 258 -8.04 -5.23 -10.01
N PRO A 259 -8.31 -3.97 -9.60
CA PRO A 259 -7.31 -3.13 -8.92
C PRO A 259 -6.80 -3.69 -7.58
N LEU A 260 -7.50 -4.66 -7.00
CA LEU A 260 -7.12 -5.36 -5.78
C LEU A 260 -7.34 -6.87 -5.97
N TYR A 261 -6.33 -7.66 -5.64
CA TYR A 261 -6.37 -9.12 -5.73
C TYR A 261 -5.47 -9.74 -4.65
N PHE A 262 -5.97 -10.75 -3.92
CA PHE A 262 -5.17 -11.47 -2.93
C PHE A 262 -4.86 -12.89 -3.39
N ASN A 263 -3.66 -13.36 -3.05
CA ASN A 263 -3.21 -14.74 -3.22
C ASN A 263 -2.53 -15.23 -1.93
N PHE A 264 -3.20 -16.08 -1.17
CA PHE A 264 -2.70 -16.62 0.09
C PHE A 264 -2.36 -18.09 -0.09
N TYR A 265 -1.11 -18.49 0.14
CA TYR A 265 -0.68 -19.86 -0.16
C TYR A 265 0.39 -20.38 0.78
N GLN A 266 0.52 -21.70 0.81
CA GLN A 266 1.54 -22.38 1.59
C GLN A 266 2.88 -22.26 0.85
N LYS A 267 3.73 -21.38 1.34
CA LYS A 267 4.99 -21.01 0.70
C LYS A 267 6.04 -22.10 0.89
N ASP A 268 6.01 -22.82 2.02
CA ASP A 268 6.83 -24.00 2.28
C ASP A 268 6.70 -25.06 1.18
N TYR A 269 5.47 -25.38 0.74
CA TYR A 269 5.24 -26.31 -0.37
C TYR A 269 5.70 -25.77 -1.72
N GLU A 270 5.53 -24.46 -1.96
CA GLU A 270 5.97 -23.82 -3.21
C GLU A 270 7.49 -23.84 -3.35
N LEU A 271 8.21 -23.48 -2.28
CA LEU A 271 9.67 -23.49 -2.22
C LEU A 271 10.25 -24.90 -2.33
N ALA A 272 9.66 -25.87 -1.62
CA ALA A 272 10.07 -27.27 -1.70
C ALA A 272 10.02 -27.79 -3.14
N ARG A 273 8.94 -27.50 -3.87
CA ARG A 273 8.82 -27.84 -5.29
C ARG A 273 9.81 -27.08 -6.16
N LYS A 274 9.90 -25.75 -5.98
CA LYS A 274 10.76 -24.88 -6.80
C LYS A 274 12.23 -25.31 -6.73
N GLU A 275 12.68 -25.74 -5.54
CA GLU A 275 14.06 -26.12 -5.28
C GLU A 275 14.28 -27.64 -5.27
N SER A 276 13.26 -28.43 -5.62
CA SER A 276 13.31 -29.91 -5.67
C SER A 276 13.81 -30.55 -4.37
N MET A 277 13.29 -30.09 -3.22
CA MET A 277 13.58 -30.61 -1.88
C MET A 277 12.31 -31.05 -1.14
N SER A 278 12.44 -31.68 0.02
CA SER A 278 11.31 -31.97 0.90
C SER A 278 10.73 -30.69 1.52
N VAL A 279 9.49 -30.77 2.00
CA VAL A 279 8.83 -29.64 2.67
C VAL A 279 9.53 -29.34 3.99
N GLU A 280 9.99 -30.38 4.69
CA GLU A 280 10.77 -30.25 5.92
C GLU A 280 12.08 -29.50 5.68
N GLU A 281 12.85 -29.86 4.65
CA GLU A 281 14.08 -29.14 4.27
C GLU A 281 13.79 -27.68 3.88
N ALA A 282 12.69 -27.43 3.15
CA ALA A 282 12.31 -26.06 2.79
C ALA A 282 11.96 -25.21 4.03
N ARG A 283 11.28 -25.79 5.02
CA ARG A 283 10.97 -25.12 6.29
C ARG A 283 12.23 -24.83 7.10
N GLU A 284 13.18 -25.77 7.15
CA GLU A 284 14.46 -25.58 7.85
C GLU A 284 15.34 -24.52 7.16
N LYS A 285 15.33 -24.49 5.83
CA LYS A 285 16.17 -23.59 5.04
C LYS A 285 15.63 -22.16 5.00
N HIS A 286 14.33 -22.00 4.77
CA HIS A 286 13.72 -20.70 4.49
C HIS A 286 12.91 -20.14 5.67
N GLU A 287 12.56 -20.97 6.65
CA GLU A 287 11.81 -20.59 7.85
C GLU A 287 10.48 -19.85 7.53
N ILE A 288 9.86 -20.13 6.38
CA ILE A 288 8.58 -19.53 5.96
C ILE A 288 7.52 -20.61 5.84
N LYS A 289 6.36 -20.37 6.44
CA LYS A 289 5.18 -21.23 6.35
C LYS A 289 4.27 -20.82 5.19
N ASN A 290 3.64 -19.65 5.33
CA ASN A 290 2.64 -19.13 4.42
C ASN A 290 3.12 -17.81 3.82
N ARG A 291 2.59 -17.47 2.65
CA ARG A 291 2.71 -16.14 2.07
C ARG A 291 1.34 -15.56 1.77
N TYR A 292 1.12 -14.32 2.16
CA TYR A 292 -0.06 -13.53 1.86
C TYR A 292 0.29 -12.43 0.85
N GLU A 293 0.06 -12.67 -0.43
CA GLU A 293 0.33 -11.69 -1.50
C GLU A 293 -0.87 -10.77 -1.74
N ILE A 294 -0.60 -9.47 -1.72
CA ILE A 294 -1.55 -8.40 -1.99
C ILE A 294 -1.15 -7.66 -3.25
N ARG A 295 -1.88 -7.88 -4.33
CA ARG A 295 -1.70 -7.16 -5.59
C ARG A 295 -2.58 -5.93 -5.65
N LEU A 296 -1.94 -4.80 -5.93
CA LEU A 296 -2.57 -3.52 -6.22
C LEU A 296 -2.24 -3.14 -7.66
N SER A 297 -3.23 -2.72 -8.43
CA SER A 297 -3.06 -2.28 -9.82
C SER A 297 -3.57 -0.86 -10.03
N ASP A 298 -3.02 -0.18 -11.03
CA ASP A 298 -3.41 1.14 -11.50
C ASP A 298 -3.52 2.18 -10.37
N GLU A 299 -4.69 2.78 -10.19
CA GLU A 299 -4.93 3.83 -9.19
C GLU A 299 -4.63 3.36 -7.76
N LYS A 300 -4.95 2.10 -7.43
CA LYS A 300 -4.68 1.57 -6.09
C LYS A 300 -3.19 1.39 -5.81
N ALA A 301 -2.40 1.02 -6.83
CA ALA A 301 -0.95 0.89 -6.70
C ALA A 301 -0.30 2.25 -6.41
N PHE A 302 -0.75 3.29 -7.10
CA PHE A 302 -0.28 4.64 -6.88
C PHE A 302 -0.68 5.21 -5.52
N LEU A 303 -1.96 5.14 -5.17
CA LEU A 303 -2.45 5.64 -3.88
C LEU A 303 -1.75 4.95 -2.71
N PHE A 304 -1.41 3.67 -2.86
CA PHE A 304 -0.63 2.94 -1.87
C PHE A 304 0.76 3.52 -1.67
N VAL A 305 1.49 3.78 -2.76
CA VAL A 305 2.85 4.34 -2.67
C VAL A 305 2.83 5.77 -2.16
N GLU A 306 1.87 6.59 -2.57
CA GLU A 306 1.66 7.94 -2.01
C GLU A 306 1.42 7.90 -0.49
N TYR A 307 0.55 6.98 -0.05
CA TYR A 307 0.27 6.81 1.37
C TYR A 307 1.50 6.27 2.12
N PHE A 308 2.23 5.32 1.54
CA PHE A 308 3.47 4.79 2.13
C PHE A 308 4.50 5.90 2.34
N LEU A 309 4.74 6.74 1.33
CA LEU A 309 5.68 7.86 1.42
C LEU A 309 5.22 8.94 2.41
N SER A 310 3.92 9.25 2.46
CA SER A 310 3.40 10.34 3.28
C SER A 310 3.07 9.96 4.72
N SER A 311 2.86 8.69 5.03
CA SER A 311 2.48 8.25 6.38
C SER A 311 3.69 7.96 7.28
N GLY A 312 4.82 7.57 6.70
CA GLY A 312 5.97 7.05 7.45
C GLY A 312 5.71 5.69 8.12
N GLU A 313 4.57 5.07 7.84
CA GLU A 313 4.20 3.76 8.39
C GLU A 313 5.00 2.64 7.71
N SER A 314 5.18 1.54 8.44
CA SER A 314 5.89 0.37 7.93
C SER A 314 5.04 -0.41 6.91
N LEU A 315 5.72 -1.10 5.99
CA LEU A 315 5.06 -1.86 4.93
C LEU A 315 4.14 -2.97 5.49
N ASP A 316 4.56 -3.65 6.55
CA ASP A 316 3.78 -4.69 7.21
C ASP A 316 2.48 -4.13 7.79
N TRP A 317 2.51 -2.93 8.37
CA TRP A 317 1.32 -2.28 8.91
C TRP A 317 0.31 -1.94 7.80
N LEU A 318 0.78 -1.36 6.70
CA LEU A 318 -0.07 -1.00 5.56
C LEU A 318 -0.76 -2.21 4.94
N VAL A 319 -0.01 -3.29 4.75
CA VAL A 319 -0.51 -4.53 4.16
C VAL A 319 -1.56 -5.16 5.06
N LYS A 320 -1.29 -5.25 6.36
CA LYS A 320 -2.26 -5.75 7.35
C LYS A 320 -3.54 -4.92 7.36
N GLU A 321 -3.44 -3.61 7.23
CA GLU A 321 -4.61 -2.72 7.15
C GLU A 321 -5.44 -3.00 5.90
N ILE A 322 -4.80 -3.16 4.74
CA ILE A 322 -5.50 -3.53 3.50
C ILE A 322 -6.21 -4.88 3.63
N ILE A 323 -5.55 -5.87 4.24
CA ILE A 323 -6.15 -7.18 4.49
C ILE A 323 -7.35 -7.04 5.42
N ASN A 324 -7.22 -6.35 6.55
CA ASN A 324 -8.30 -6.15 7.53
C ASN A 324 -9.53 -5.46 6.95
N GLN A 325 -9.33 -4.48 6.07
CA GLN A 325 -10.43 -3.80 5.38
C GLN A 325 -11.11 -4.68 4.32
N SER A 326 -10.38 -5.67 3.79
CA SER A 326 -10.85 -6.50 2.68
C SER A 326 -11.44 -7.83 3.13
N LEU A 327 -11.00 -8.33 4.28
CA LEU A 327 -11.29 -9.67 4.80
C LEU A 327 -11.32 -9.64 6.33
N THR A 328 -12.47 -9.94 6.92
CA THR A 328 -12.59 -10.19 8.36
C THR A 328 -13.09 -11.61 8.59
N VAL A 329 -12.36 -12.35 9.42
CA VAL A 329 -12.57 -13.78 9.65
C VAL A 329 -13.10 -14.00 11.06
N TYR A 330 -14.08 -14.87 11.18
CA TYR A 330 -14.83 -15.06 12.42
C TYR A 330 -14.83 -16.50 12.90
N ASP A 331 -15.13 -16.63 14.19
CA ASP A 331 -15.44 -17.88 14.87
C ASP A 331 -16.84 -17.80 15.50
N ILE A 332 -17.39 -18.97 15.85
CA ILE A 332 -18.59 -19.06 16.68
C ILE A 332 -18.17 -19.69 18.01
N GLU A 333 -18.26 -18.92 19.08
CA GLU A 333 -17.93 -19.35 20.45
C GLU A 333 -19.14 -19.12 21.37
N ASP A 334 -19.68 -20.17 21.97
CA ASP A 334 -20.93 -20.15 22.76
C ASP A 334 -22.10 -19.47 22.01
N ASP A 335 -22.38 -19.94 20.78
CA ASP A 335 -23.42 -19.41 19.87
C ASP A 335 -23.24 -17.93 19.48
N MET A 336 -22.07 -17.34 19.74
CA MET A 336 -21.77 -15.95 19.46
C MET A 336 -20.66 -15.83 18.42
N LYS A 337 -20.87 -14.94 17.45
CA LYS A 337 -19.84 -14.56 16.48
C LYS A 337 -18.75 -13.75 17.17
N VAL A 338 -17.51 -14.23 17.13
CA VAL A 338 -16.29 -13.57 17.61
C VAL A 338 -15.26 -13.50 16.49
N TYR A 339 -14.17 -12.78 16.68
CA TYR A 339 -13.10 -12.78 15.70
C TYR A 339 -12.29 -14.07 15.77
N CYS A 340 -11.83 -14.55 14.61
CA CYS A 340 -10.97 -15.72 14.54
C CYS A 340 -9.58 -15.41 15.08
N LYS A 341 -9.26 -15.97 16.25
CA LYS A 341 -8.01 -15.68 16.95
C LYS A 341 -6.79 -16.03 16.11
N SER A 342 -6.71 -17.25 15.58
CA SER A 342 -5.56 -17.72 14.80
C SER A 342 -5.33 -16.90 13.53
N TRP A 343 -6.39 -16.40 12.88
CA TRP A 343 -6.24 -15.48 11.74
C TRP A 343 -5.74 -14.09 12.19
N HIS A 344 -6.29 -13.57 13.28
CA HIS A 344 -5.86 -12.27 13.80
C HIS A 344 -4.49 -12.31 14.48
N ASP A 345 -3.97 -13.47 14.84
CA ASP A 345 -2.57 -13.60 15.25
C ASP A 345 -1.61 -13.26 14.10
N VAL A 346 -2.01 -13.51 12.85
CA VAL A 346 -1.23 -13.18 11.64
C VAL A 346 -1.37 -11.71 11.25
N VAL A 347 -2.61 -11.25 11.07
CA VAL A 347 -2.88 -9.93 10.45
C VAL A 347 -3.03 -8.83 11.49
N ASP A 348 -3.22 -9.18 12.77
CA ASP A 348 -3.65 -8.29 13.87
C ASP A 348 -4.98 -7.58 13.58
N LYS A 349 -5.80 -7.31 14.59
CA LYS A 349 -7.01 -6.50 14.38
C LYS A 349 -6.65 -5.02 14.56
N LEU A 350 -6.24 -4.40 13.46
CA LEU A 350 -5.85 -2.99 13.48
C LEU A 350 -7.05 -2.06 13.74
N GLU A 351 -6.79 -0.96 14.48
CA GLU A 351 -7.69 0.17 14.51
C GLU A 351 -7.79 0.73 13.09
N GLY A 352 -8.86 0.41 12.37
CA GLY A 352 -9.06 0.93 11.01
C GLY A 352 -8.73 2.42 10.93
N LEU A 353 -7.97 2.80 9.88
CA LEU A 353 -7.37 4.11 9.65
C LEU A 353 -7.97 5.27 10.48
N LYS A 354 -7.25 5.68 11.52
CA LYS A 354 -7.09 7.13 11.74
C LYS A 354 -6.00 7.57 10.80
N LEU A 355 -6.36 8.40 9.82
CA LEU A 355 -5.43 9.25 9.07
C LEU A 355 -4.78 10.25 10.06
N SER A 356 -3.96 9.74 10.97
CA SER A 356 -3.15 10.51 11.90
C SER A 356 -1.84 10.75 11.20
N VAL A 357 -1.88 11.72 10.30
CA VAL A 357 -0.77 12.24 9.52
C VAL A 357 0.28 12.79 10.48
N GLN A 358 1.39 12.08 10.66
CA GLN A 358 2.68 12.77 10.75
C GLN A 358 3.33 12.68 9.38
N GLY A 359 2.66 13.30 8.42
CA GLY A 359 3.17 13.41 7.07
C GLY A 359 4.11 14.58 6.94
N GLU A 360 5.09 14.39 6.07
CA GLU A 360 5.74 15.50 5.40
C GLU A 360 4.67 16.48 4.89
N LYS A 361 4.97 17.77 4.94
CA LYS A 361 4.04 18.83 4.54
C LYS A 361 3.48 18.52 3.14
N PRO A 362 2.16 18.62 2.93
CA PRO A 362 1.58 18.39 1.62
C PRO A 362 2.10 19.44 0.61
N SER A 363 2.36 19.02 -0.64
CA SER A 363 2.88 19.87 -1.72
C SER A 363 1.87 19.97 -2.87
N ILE A 364 1.82 21.14 -3.51
CA ILE A 364 0.94 21.41 -4.65
C ILE A 364 1.35 20.59 -5.87
N GLU A 365 2.65 20.34 -6.06
CA GLU A 365 3.20 19.53 -7.14
C GLU A 365 2.69 18.09 -7.09
N LYS A 366 2.61 17.49 -5.88
CA LYS A 366 2.03 16.15 -5.67
C LYS A 366 0.55 16.12 -6.09
N THR A 367 -0.20 17.17 -5.74
CA THR A 367 -1.63 17.29 -6.06
C THR A 367 -1.85 17.46 -7.57
N LEU A 368 -1.04 18.30 -8.23
CA LEU A 368 -1.09 18.51 -9.68
C LEU A 368 -0.68 17.25 -10.46
N ARG A 369 0.29 16.48 -9.95
CA ARG A 369 0.71 15.21 -10.56
C ARG A 369 -0.38 14.14 -10.41
N TRP A 370 -1.03 14.04 -9.25
CA TRP A 370 -2.21 13.18 -9.09
C TRP A 370 -3.36 13.58 -10.02
N LEU A 371 -3.68 14.88 -10.09
CA LEU A 371 -4.68 15.42 -11.01
C LEU A 371 -4.33 15.02 -12.45
N SER A 372 -3.10 15.26 -12.88
CA SER A 372 -2.63 15.00 -14.25
C SER A 372 -2.65 13.52 -14.61
N ASN A 373 -2.18 12.66 -13.71
CA ASN A 373 -1.98 11.23 -13.99
C ASN A 373 -3.26 10.39 -13.86
N TYR A 374 -4.25 10.85 -13.09
CA TYR A 374 -5.42 10.04 -12.73
C TYR A 374 -6.77 10.70 -13.05
N LEU A 375 -6.93 11.99 -12.81
CA LEU A 375 -8.22 12.67 -12.99
C LEU A 375 -8.36 13.43 -14.30
N ALA A 376 -7.26 13.96 -14.85
CA ALA A 376 -7.29 14.87 -15.99
C ALA A 376 -8.02 14.32 -17.22
N PRO A 377 -7.90 13.02 -17.60
CA PRO A 377 -8.68 12.48 -18.72
C PRO A 377 -10.19 12.55 -18.49
N SER A 378 -10.65 12.21 -17.27
CA SER A 378 -12.07 12.23 -16.89
C SER A 378 -12.59 13.66 -16.78
N LEU A 379 -11.82 14.56 -16.17
CA LEU A 379 -12.17 15.98 -16.08
C LEU A 379 -12.26 16.61 -17.49
N LYS A 380 -11.33 16.28 -18.38
CA LYS A 380 -11.36 16.71 -19.78
C LYS A 380 -12.60 16.17 -20.49
N MET A 381 -12.94 14.89 -20.33
CA MET A 381 -14.14 14.30 -20.91
C MET A 381 -15.41 15.06 -20.49
N ILE A 382 -15.57 15.35 -19.19
CA ILE A 382 -16.73 16.11 -18.69
C ILE A 382 -16.74 17.53 -19.27
N LYS A 383 -15.59 18.20 -19.33
CA LYS A 383 -15.46 19.53 -19.95
C LYS A 383 -15.91 19.54 -21.42
N GLU A 384 -15.54 18.52 -22.20
CA GLU A 384 -16.00 18.41 -23.59
C GLU A 384 -17.50 18.13 -23.68
N ILE A 385 -18.07 17.35 -22.75
CA ILE A 385 -19.53 17.13 -22.66
C ILE A 385 -20.24 18.45 -22.35
N ASP A 386 -19.73 19.22 -21.38
CA ASP A 386 -20.26 20.54 -21.02
C ASP A 386 -20.28 21.49 -22.22
N ASN A 387 -19.17 21.55 -22.98
CA ASN A 387 -19.08 22.36 -24.20
C ASN A 387 -20.12 21.94 -25.26
N LEU A 388 -20.34 20.63 -25.44
CA LEU A 388 -21.28 20.10 -26.43
C LEU A 388 -22.74 20.34 -26.05
N LEU A 389 -23.07 20.26 -24.75
CA LEU A 389 -24.42 20.39 -24.24
C LEU A 389 -24.78 21.83 -23.82
N GLY A 390 -23.80 22.74 -23.81
CA GLY A 390 -23.97 24.09 -23.28
C GLY A 390 -24.22 24.11 -21.78
N THR A 391 -23.69 23.10 -21.06
CA THR A 391 -23.79 22.98 -19.60
C THR A 391 -22.48 23.40 -18.93
N ASN A 392 -22.49 23.52 -17.60
CA ASN A 392 -21.32 23.92 -16.80
C ASN A 392 -21.15 23.03 -15.56
N GLU A 393 -21.55 21.76 -15.66
CA GLU A 393 -21.62 20.83 -14.54
C GLU A 393 -20.25 20.62 -13.88
N LEU A 394 -19.18 20.59 -14.66
CA LEU A 394 -17.83 20.42 -14.12
C LEU A 394 -17.42 21.56 -13.19
N MET A 395 -17.60 22.81 -13.63
CA MET A 395 -17.21 23.98 -12.84
C MET A 395 -18.15 24.19 -11.66
N GLU A 396 -19.46 24.00 -11.83
CA GLU A 396 -20.41 24.10 -10.72
C GLU A 396 -20.09 23.10 -9.59
N ARG A 397 -19.66 21.88 -9.93
CA ARG A 397 -19.21 20.89 -8.94
C ARG A 397 -17.92 21.28 -8.24
N ILE A 398 -17.01 21.96 -8.93
CA ILE A 398 -15.78 22.51 -8.34
C ILE A 398 -16.14 23.65 -7.37
N ASP A 399 -17.04 24.55 -7.77
CA ASP A 399 -17.48 25.68 -6.95
C ASP A 399 -18.24 25.24 -5.68
N LEU A 400 -19.02 24.16 -5.78
CA LEU A 400 -19.73 23.56 -4.65
C LEU A 400 -18.84 22.69 -3.74
N ALA A 401 -17.60 22.39 -4.14
CA ALA A 401 -16.72 21.54 -3.37
C ALA A 401 -16.14 22.32 -2.18
N GLU A 402 -16.42 21.84 -0.96
CA GLU A 402 -15.82 22.40 0.25
C GLU A 402 -14.34 22.03 0.34
N LEU A 403 -13.49 23.05 0.57
CA LEU A 403 -12.10 22.83 0.92
C LEU A 403 -12.00 22.11 2.27
N LYS A 404 -11.03 21.21 2.39
CA LYS A 404 -10.69 20.57 3.65
C LYS A 404 -9.59 21.41 4.32
N GLU A 405 -9.46 21.34 5.64
CA GLU A 405 -8.41 22.03 6.42
C GLU A 405 -7.02 21.88 5.78
N LYS A 406 -6.66 20.66 5.38
CA LYS A 406 -5.40 20.37 4.67
C LYS A 406 -5.23 21.07 3.30
N HIS A 407 -6.31 21.40 2.59
CA HIS A 407 -6.26 22.13 1.33
C HIS A 407 -6.05 23.62 1.57
N GLU A 408 -6.68 24.16 2.62
CA GLU A 408 -6.52 25.55 3.04
C GLU A 408 -5.07 25.82 3.46
N GLU A 409 -4.46 24.90 4.23
CA GLU A 409 -3.04 24.97 4.61
C GLU A 409 -2.09 25.05 3.39
N ILE A 410 -2.35 24.27 2.33
CA ILE A 410 -1.55 24.30 1.10
C ILE A 410 -1.74 25.63 0.36
N ILE A 411 -2.99 26.10 0.26
CA ILE A 411 -3.31 27.39 -0.38
C ILE A 411 -2.60 28.53 0.36
N GLU A 412 -2.58 28.51 1.69
CA GLU A 412 -1.86 29.50 2.50
C GLU A 412 -0.35 29.43 2.28
N MET A 413 0.26 28.24 2.28
CA MET A 413 1.70 28.09 2.02
C MET A 413 2.09 28.65 0.63
N VAL A 414 1.37 28.28 -0.42
CA VAL A 414 1.59 28.79 -1.79
C VAL A 414 1.38 30.30 -1.86
N SER A 415 0.39 30.82 -1.13
CA SER A 415 0.11 32.27 -1.06
C SER A 415 1.17 33.05 -0.29
N VAL A 416 1.77 32.45 0.75
CA VAL A 416 2.87 33.03 1.53
C VAL A 416 4.14 33.04 0.69
N ASP A 417 4.47 31.95 0.00
CA ASP A 417 5.62 31.90 -0.93
C ASP A 417 5.46 32.94 -2.05
N ALA A 418 4.25 33.10 -2.61
CA ALA A 418 3.95 34.12 -3.60
C ALA A 418 4.07 35.56 -3.05
N LYS A 419 3.72 35.78 -1.77
CA LYS A 419 3.91 37.07 -1.09
C LYS A 419 5.38 37.34 -0.79
N ASP A 420 6.13 36.36 -0.29
CA ASP A 420 7.56 36.49 -0.02
C ASP A 420 8.36 36.74 -1.32
N LEU A 421 7.90 36.20 -2.45
CA LEU A 421 8.39 36.52 -3.80
C LEU A 421 8.09 37.97 -4.23
N LEU A 422 7.02 38.59 -3.73
CA LEU A 422 6.69 40.01 -3.99
C LEU A 422 7.48 40.98 -3.09
N PHE A 423 7.96 40.53 -1.93
CA PHE A 423 8.63 41.38 -0.93
C PHE A 423 10.13 41.14 -0.77
N THR A 424 10.71 40.14 -1.43
CA THR A 424 12.17 39.92 -1.46
C THR A 424 12.78 40.28 -2.82
N ASN A 425 13.70 41.26 -2.83
CA ASN A 425 14.53 41.62 -3.99
C ASN A 425 15.58 40.53 -4.28
N ARG A 426 15.15 39.33 -4.65
CA ARG A 426 16.03 38.34 -5.30
C ARG A 426 15.57 38.19 -6.74
N ASP A 427 16.35 38.76 -7.66
CA ASP A 427 16.20 38.58 -9.09
C ASP A 427 16.30 37.09 -9.43
N ASN A 428 15.17 36.44 -9.67
CA ASN A 428 15.13 35.05 -10.07
C ASN A 428 14.60 34.92 -11.50
N LYS A 429 15.53 34.94 -12.45
CA LYS A 429 15.26 34.78 -13.90
C LYS A 429 14.51 33.48 -14.23
N SER A 430 14.50 32.48 -13.34
CA SER A 430 13.86 31.18 -13.61
C SER A 430 12.33 31.24 -13.60
N VAL A 431 11.71 31.92 -12.62
CA VAL A 431 10.25 32.06 -12.50
C VAL A 431 9.70 32.89 -13.65
N ARG A 432 10.40 33.99 -14.00
CA ARG A 432 10.03 34.83 -15.14
C ARG A 432 10.11 34.04 -16.46
N SER A 433 11.15 33.21 -16.63
CA SER A 433 11.29 32.34 -17.81
C SER A 433 10.30 31.16 -17.86
N TYR A 434 9.73 30.76 -16.71
CA TYR A 434 8.69 29.74 -16.62
C TYR A 434 7.33 30.34 -16.96
N MET A 435 7.01 31.51 -16.41
CA MET A 435 5.78 32.22 -16.73
C MET A 435 5.73 32.69 -18.19
N GLU A 436 6.85 33.16 -18.76
CA GLU A 436 6.95 33.52 -20.19
C GLU A 436 6.86 32.30 -21.13
N ARG A 437 7.13 31.08 -20.65
CA ARG A 437 7.04 29.84 -21.43
C ARG A 437 5.68 29.17 -21.38
N GLU A 438 5.03 29.18 -20.21
CA GLU A 438 3.74 28.49 -19.99
C GLU A 438 2.54 29.37 -20.35
N PHE A 439 2.70 30.70 -20.26
CA PHE A 439 1.68 31.65 -20.61
C PHE A 439 2.29 32.57 -21.65
N GLU A 440 1.96 32.40 -22.94
CA GLU A 440 2.26 33.38 -23.98
C GLU A 440 1.57 34.70 -23.61
N LEU A 441 2.20 35.48 -22.73
CA LEU A 441 1.72 36.78 -22.30
C LEU A 441 2.09 37.80 -23.39
N GLU A 442 1.42 37.69 -24.53
CA GLU A 442 1.28 38.84 -25.42
C GLU A 442 0.30 39.84 -24.79
N GLU A 443 0.87 40.99 -24.46
CA GLU A 443 0.29 42.31 -24.18
C GLU A 443 -0.78 42.46 -23.08
N MET A 444 -0.31 43.14 -22.02
CA MET A 444 -0.99 44.04 -21.08
C MET A 444 -2.48 44.32 -21.33
N TYR A 445 -3.33 43.93 -20.37
CA TYR A 445 -4.57 44.65 -20.10
C TYR A 445 -4.32 45.74 -19.05
N PRO A 446 -4.49 47.04 -19.37
CA PRO A 446 -4.54 48.07 -18.36
C PRO A 446 -5.93 48.05 -17.69
N PHE A 447 -5.91 47.82 -16.37
CA PHE A 447 -6.97 47.95 -15.35
C PHE A 447 -8.43 47.71 -15.72
#